data_AF-A0A9E2C9I4-F1
#
_entry.id   AF-A0A9E2C9I4-F1
#
_cell.length_a   1.000
_cell.length_b   1.000
_cell.length_c   1.000
_cell.angle_alpha   90.00
_cell.angle_beta   90.00
_cell.angle_gamma   90.00
#
_symmetry.space_group_name_H-M   'P 1'
#
loop_
_entity.id
_entity.type
_entity.pdbx_description
1 polymer ?
#
loop_
_entity_poly.entity_id
_entity_poly.type
_entity_poly.pdbx_seq_one_letter_code
_entity_poly.pdbx_strand_id
1 'polypeptide(L)'
;MFPKRYDEFMNLVDPYSPGLENVREVDCSANRKLLCLLNTRYILTSKKITAPDLQLIFDGDVKIYEDLKVLPRAFIVPQAKIIKGKKAIFEELCSDGFDPERCVILEEMPDMVHAETLRRGEMRRERGSSARIIKYAAEKVTIKATVTPQQSSFLDKQTETGDSTYVSPANTIAPPFGGFLVLSDTYYPGWQVFVDGKKCRLLCADYTLRAVYLTQGEHLVEFEYSPFSFRLGSAISIVCLIIMVSLFFLYFLRVSASLREPCHDH
;
A
#
# COMPACT_ATOMS: atom_id res chain seq x y z
N MET A 1 3.50 -0.02 -18.45
CA MET A 1 2.57 -1.15 -18.25
C MET A 1 2.12 -1.13 -16.80
N PHE A 2 0.81 -1.09 -16.55
CA PHE A 2 0.30 -1.09 -15.18
C PHE A 2 0.43 -2.49 -14.55
N PRO A 3 0.55 -2.59 -13.20
CA PRO A 3 0.47 -3.87 -12.54
C PRO A 3 -0.87 -4.55 -12.84
N LYS A 4 -0.85 -5.86 -13.11
CA LYS A 4 -2.05 -6.65 -13.45
C LYS A 4 -3.21 -6.44 -12.47
N ARG A 5 -2.93 -6.38 -11.17
CA ARG A 5 -3.93 -6.14 -10.11
C ARG A 5 -4.65 -4.80 -10.26
N TYR A 6 -3.92 -3.76 -10.65
CA TYR A 6 -4.50 -2.43 -10.84
C TYR A 6 -5.44 -2.43 -12.04
N ASP A 7 -5.03 -3.04 -13.16
CA ASP A 7 -5.89 -3.20 -14.33
C ASP A 7 -7.16 -4.01 -14.00
N GLU A 8 -7.01 -5.13 -13.28
CA GLU A 8 -8.13 -5.95 -12.82
C GLU A 8 -9.09 -5.20 -11.88
N PHE A 9 -8.58 -4.31 -11.02
CA PHE A 9 -9.39 -3.44 -10.17
C PHE A 9 -10.10 -2.35 -10.99
N MET A 10 -9.42 -1.74 -11.96
CA MET A 10 -10.01 -0.71 -12.81
C MET A 10 -11.14 -1.25 -13.68
N ASN A 11 -11.06 -2.51 -14.10
CA ASN A 11 -12.18 -3.21 -14.76
C ASN A 11 -13.41 -3.39 -13.85
N LEU A 12 -13.24 -3.31 -12.52
CA LEU A 12 -14.36 -3.28 -11.57
C LEU A 12 -14.98 -1.88 -11.47
N VAL A 13 -14.14 -0.84 -11.56
CA VAL A 13 -14.57 0.56 -11.54
C VAL A 13 -15.38 0.90 -12.78
N ASP A 14 -14.86 0.54 -13.96
CA ASP A 14 -15.51 0.71 -15.26
C ASP A 14 -15.59 -0.66 -15.97
N PRO A 15 -16.66 -1.43 -15.74
CA PRO A 15 -16.84 -2.73 -16.40
C PRO A 15 -17.17 -2.60 -17.90
N TYR A 16 -17.50 -1.41 -18.39
CA TYR A 16 -17.91 -1.19 -19.78
C TYR A 16 -16.74 -0.87 -20.70
N SER A 17 -15.61 -0.40 -20.14
CA SER A 17 -14.38 -0.09 -20.87
C SER A 17 -13.17 -0.82 -20.29
N PRO A 18 -13.08 -2.17 -20.43
CA PRO A 18 -12.00 -2.92 -19.82
C PRO A 18 -10.63 -2.59 -20.45
N GLY A 19 -9.63 -2.44 -19.58
CA GLY A 19 -8.24 -2.21 -19.95
C GLY A 19 -7.82 -0.73 -19.97
N LEU A 20 -6.69 -0.43 -19.35
CA LEU A 20 -6.16 0.93 -19.22
C LEU A 20 -5.47 1.48 -20.49
N GLU A 21 -5.32 0.67 -21.53
CA GLU A 21 -4.50 1.02 -22.70
C GLU A 21 -5.14 2.10 -23.59
N ASN A 22 -6.45 2.34 -23.46
CA ASN A 22 -7.20 3.30 -24.29
C ASN A 22 -8.26 4.11 -23.52
N VAL A 23 -8.08 4.29 -22.20
CA VAL A 23 -9.07 5.00 -21.38
C VAL A 23 -9.07 6.49 -21.71
N ARG A 24 -10.05 6.91 -22.51
CA ARG A 24 -10.37 8.33 -22.75
C ARG A 24 -11.32 8.89 -21.69
N GLU A 25 -12.13 8.01 -21.10
CA GLU A 25 -13.17 8.35 -20.13
C GLU A 25 -13.47 7.12 -19.28
N VAL A 26 -13.58 7.27 -17.95
CA VAL A 26 -13.92 6.19 -17.02
C VAL A 26 -15.40 6.31 -16.68
N ASP A 27 -16.22 5.32 -17.03
CA ASP A 27 -17.63 5.29 -16.62
C ASP A 27 -17.74 4.80 -15.18
N CYS A 28 -17.70 5.74 -14.24
CA CYS A 28 -17.73 5.46 -12.81
C CYS A 28 -19.14 5.35 -12.20
N SER A 29 -20.18 5.35 -13.04
CA SER A 29 -21.57 5.29 -12.59
C SER A 29 -21.89 4.00 -11.83
N ALA A 30 -21.21 2.90 -12.18
CA ALA A 30 -21.43 1.58 -11.60
C ALA A 30 -20.87 1.44 -10.18
N ASN A 31 -19.65 1.91 -9.92
CA ASN A 31 -18.90 1.60 -8.69
C ASN A 31 -18.11 2.80 -8.13
N ARG A 32 -18.75 3.97 -8.01
CA ARG A 32 -18.11 5.22 -7.56
C ARG A 32 -17.30 5.10 -6.26
N LYS A 33 -17.76 4.32 -5.27
CA LYS A 33 -17.05 4.10 -3.99
C LYS A 33 -15.61 3.58 -4.17
N LEU A 34 -15.34 2.87 -5.26
CA LEU A 34 -14.01 2.36 -5.57
C LEU A 34 -13.06 3.45 -6.06
N LEU A 35 -13.56 4.53 -6.66
CA LEU A 35 -12.74 5.70 -7.00
C LEU A 35 -12.33 6.49 -5.74
N CYS A 36 -13.19 6.54 -4.72
CA CYS A 36 -12.87 7.15 -3.44
C CYS A 36 -11.66 6.47 -2.79
N LEU A 37 -11.58 5.12 -2.85
CA LEU A 37 -10.44 4.34 -2.37
C LEU A 37 -9.11 4.71 -3.06
N LEU A 38 -9.17 5.09 -4.34
CA LEU A 38 -8.00 5.50 -5.12
C LEU A 38 -7.59 6.96 -4.89
N ASN A 39 -8.17 7.64 -3.88
CA ASN A 39 -7.93 9.06 -3.61
C ASN A 39 -8.25 9.95 -4.84
N THR A 40 -9.26 9.56 -5.64
CA THR A 40 -9.64 10.29 -6.85
C THR A 40 -10.57 11.45 -6.49
N ARG A 41 -10.01 12.67 -6.35
CA ARG A 41 -10.78 13.87 -5.98
C ARG A 41 -11.50 14.53 -7.16
N TYR A 42 -10.93 14.45 -8.37
CA TYR A 42 -11.48 15.10 -9.55
C TYR A 42 -11.75 14.07 -10.65
N ILE A 43 -12.97 14.06 -11.17
CA ILE A 43 -13.41 13.18 -12.25
C ILE A 43 -13.61 14.03 -13.50
N LEU A 44 -12.98 13.62 -14.60
CA LEU A 44 -13.08 14.27 -15.90
C LEU A 44 -13.89 13.37 -16.84
N THR A 45 -14.97 13.89 -17.41
CA THR A 45 -15.91 13.12 -18.22
C THR A 45 -16.61 14.03 -19.22
N SER A 46 -16.95 13.53 -20.40
CA SER A 46 -17.81 14.23 -21.37
C SER A 46 -19.29 14.10 -20.98
N LYS A 47 -19.65 12.98 -20.33
CA LYS A 47 -21.01 12.65 -19.87
C LYS A 47 -21.42 13.47 -18.64
N LYS A 48 -22.73 13.68 -18.49
CA LYS A 48 -23.29 14.27 -17.27
C LYS A 48 -23.48 13.17 -16.22
N ILE A 49 -22.94 13.39 -15.02
CA ILE A 49 -23.09 12.48 -13.90
C ILE A 49 -24.04 13.13 -12.89
N THR A 50 -25.05 12.38 -12.46
CA THR A 50 -25.98 12.82 -11.41
C THR A 50 -25.71 11.99 -10.17
N ALA A 51 -25.05 12.59 -9.17
CA ALA A 51 -24.80 11.97 -7.88
C ALA A 51 -24.84 13.04 -6.77
N PRO A 52 -25.37 12.73 -5.58
CA PRO A 52 -25.54 13.72 -4.50
C PRO A 52 -24.22 14.22 -3.92
N ASP A 53 -23.16 13.42 -4.02
CA ASP A 53 -21.85 13.71 -3.42
C ASP A 53 -20.82 14.24 -4.45
N LEU A 54 -21.24 14.48 -5.69
CA LEU A 54 -20.41 15.07 -6.74
C LEU A 54 -20.82 16.51 -6.99
N GLN A 55 -19.85 17.40 -6.92
CA GLN A 55 -20.04 18.80 -7.25
C GLN A 55 -19.48 19.07 -8.65
N LEU A 56 -20.33 19.51 -9.58
CA LEU A 56 -19.86 20.00 -10.87
C LEU A 56 -19.11 21.32 -10.66
N ILE A 57 -17.80 21.33 -10.92
CA ILE A 57 -16.95 22.52 -10.76
C ILE A 57 -16.67 23.22 -12.09
N PHE A 58 -16.78 22.48 -13.21
CA PHE A 58 -16.57 23.02 -14.55
C PHE A 58 -17.47 22.30 -15.56
N ASP A 59 -18.12 23.08 -16.43
CA ASP A 59 -19.02 22.58 -17.48
C ASP A 59 -18.58 23.14 -18.84
N GLY A 60 -17.89 22.32 -19.62
CA GLY A 60 -17.47 22.60 -21.00
C GLY A 60 -17.52 21.31 -21.85
N ASP A 61 -16.67 21.22 -22.88
CA ASP A 61 -16.53 20.00 -23.70
C ASP A 61 -16.17 18.77 -22.84
N VAL A 62 -15.39 19.02 -21.78
CA VAL A 62 -15.16 18.09 -20.68
C VAL A 62 -15.75 18.72 -19.41
N LYS A 63 -16.47 17.91 -18.64
CA LYS A 63 -17.01 18.27 -17.33
C LYS A 63 -16.06 17.79 -16.25
N ILE A 64 -15.85 18.63 -15.24
CA ILE A 64 -15.03 18.29 -14.08
C ILE A 64 -15.94 18.23 -12.87
N TYR A 65 -15.96 17.08 -12.19
CA TYR A 65 -16.66 16.88 -10.93
C TYR A 65 -15.65 16.75 -9.80
N GLU A 66 -15.91 17.40 -8.68
CA GLU A 66 -15.20 17.20 -7.42
C GLU A 66 -15.97 16.17 -6.57
N ASP A 67 -15.25 15.15 -6.09
CA ASP A 67 -15.77 14.16 -5.16
C ASP A 67 -15.59 14.62 -3.71
N LEU A 68 -16.72 14.88 -3.04
CA LEU A 68 -16.74 15.39 -1.66
C LEU A 68 -16.51 14.30 -0.61
N LYS A 69 -16.55 13.01 -1.00
CA LYS A 69 -16.29 11.84 -0.15
C LYS A 69 -14.96 11.17 -0.48
N VAL A 70 -14.01 11.91 -1.06
CA VAL A 70 -12.70 11.37 -1.36
C VAL A 70 -11.96 11.04 -0.06
N LEU A 71 -11.48 9.79 0.06
CA LEU A 71 -10.61 9.40 1.15
C LEU A 71 -9.24 10.04 0.97
N PRO A 72 -8.55 10.48 2.04
CA PRO A 72 -7.18 10.96 1.92
C PRO A 72 -6.29 9.81 1.46
N ARG A 73 -5.19 10.12 0.79
CA ARG A 73 -4.27 9.11 0.23
C ARG A 73 -3.73 8.11 1.27
N ALA A 74 -3.63 8.53 2.52
CA ALA A 74 -3.32 7.66 3.64
C ALA A 74 -4.39 7.86 4.72
N PHE A 75 -5.01 6.77 5.16
CA PHE A 75 -6.09 6.78 6.15
C PHE A 75 -6.00 5.56 7.07
N ILE A 76 -6.64 5.63 8.24
CA ILE A 76 -6.66 4.52 9.21
C ILE A 76 -8.09 4.04 9.36
N VAL A 77 -8.29 2.74 9.18
CA VAL A 77 -9.59 2.10 9.42
C VAL A 77 -9.56 1.23 10.68
N PRO A 78 -10.67 1.16 11.42
CA PRO A 78 -10.76 0.41 12.66
C PRO A 78 -10.86 -1.11 12.49
N GLN A 79 -11.38 -1.57 11.35
CA GLN A 79 -11.73 -2.97 11.14
C GLN A 79 -11.11 -3.50 9.85
N ALA A 80 -10.86 -4.80 9.81
CA ALA A 80 -10.49 -5.49 8.60
C ALA A 80 -11.30 -6.76 8.40
N LYS A 81 -11.58 -7.11 7.14
CA LYS A 81 -12.23 -8.35 6.74
C LYS A 81 -11.25 -9.22 5.98
N ILE A 82 -10.99 -10.43 6.46
CA ILE A 82 -10.04 -11.34 5.83
C ILE A 82 -10.74 -12.15 4.74
N ILE A 83 -10.49 -11.81 3.48
CA ILE A 83 -11.11 -12.48 2.32
C ILE A 83 -10.03 -12.92 1.37
N LYS A 84 -10.03 -14.22 1.05
CA LYS A 84 -9.11 -14.80 0.07
C LYS A 84 -9.81 -14.96 -1.28
N GLY A 85 -9.05 -14.70 -2.34
CA GLY A 85 -9.47 -14.94 -3.72
C GLY A 85 -10.16 -13.74 -4.35
N LYS A 86 -9.74 -13.43 -5.57
CA LYS A 86 -10.20 -12.28 -6.37
C LYS A 86 -11.72 -12.13 -6.40
N LYS A 87 -12.45 -13.21 -6.71
CA LYS A 87 -13.91 -13.19 -6.89
C LYS A 87 -14.64 -12.73 -5.61
N ALA A 88 -14.31 -13.33 -4.47
CA ALA A 88 -14.92 -12.99 -3.19
C ALA A 88 -14.57 -11.56 -2.74
N ILE A 89 -13.35 -11.10 -2.99
CA ILE A 89 -12.94 -9.73 -2.70
C ILE A 89 -13.76 -8.75 -3.55
N PHE A 90 -13.95 -9.02 -4.85
CA PHE A 90 -14.70 -8.15 -5.75
C PHE A 90 -16.19 -8.11 -5.40
N GLU A 91 -16.77 -9.25 -5.03
CA GLU A 91 -18.15 -9.34 -4.55
C GLU A 91 -18.35 -8.48 -3.28
N GLU A 92 -17.42 -8.55 -2.33
CA GLU A 92 -17.48 -7.74 -1.11
C GLU A 92 -17.28 -6.23 -1.40
N LEU A 93 -16.27 -5.87 -2.19
CA LEU A 93 -16.01 -4.46 -2.57
C LEU A 93 -17.22 -3.82 -3.24
N CYS A 94 -17.95 -4.58 -4.07
CA CYS A 94 -19.17 -4.13 -4.72
C CYS A 94 -20.41 -4.16 -3.83
N SER A 95 -20.38 -4.87 -2.69
CA SER A 95 -21.53 -4.99 -1.79
C SER A 95 -21.92 -3.66 -1.11
N ASP A 96 -23.21 -3.44 -0.88
CA ASP A 96 -23.71 -2.22 -0.22
C ASP A 96 -23.26 -2.08 1.25
N GLY A 97 -22.85 -3.19 1.87
CA GLY A 97 -22.38 -3.21 3.26
C GLY A 97 -20.91 -2.81 3.45
N PHE A 98 -20.14 -2.69 2.36
CA PHE A 98 -18.73 -2.34 2.44
C PHE A 98 -18.54 -0.81 2.51
N ASP A 99 -18.03 -0.35 3.66
CA ASP A 99 -17.67 1.05 3.92
C ASP A 99 -16.14 1.18 4.03
N PRO A 100 -15.48 1.81 3.05
CA PRO A 100 -14.01 1.93 3.01
C PRO A 100 -13.46 2.87 4.10
N GLU A 101 -14.29 3.70 4.74
CA GLU A 101 -13.84 4.52 5.87
C GLU A 101 -13.76 3.71 7.17
N ARG A 102 -14.42 2.54 7.22
CA ARG A 102 -14.58 1.73 8.45
C ARG A 102 -13.94 0.36 8.37
N CYS A 103 -13.86 -0.22 7.17
CA CYS A 103 -13.40 -1.58 6.96
C CYS A 103 -12.45 -1.66 5.76
N VAL A 104 -11.35 -2.39 5.92
CA VAL A 104 -10.43 -2.77 4.83
C VAL A 104 -10.53 -4.27 4.57
N ILE A 105 -10.53 -4.69 3.32
CA ILE A 105 -10.44 -6.12 2.98
C ILE A 105 -8.96 -6.50 2.89
N LEU A 106 -8.53 -7.52 3.63
CA LEU A 106 -7.17 -8.03 3.60
C LEU A 106 -7.16 -9.46 3.05
N GLU A 107 -6.17 -9.78 2.22
CA GLU A 107 -6.01 -11.15 1.71
C GLU A 107 -5.40 -12.10 2.75
N GLU A 108 -4.69 -11.54 3.73
CA GLU A 108 -3.90 -12.28 4.70
C GLU A 108 -4.08 -11.70 6.10
N MET A 109 -3.94 -12.55 7.12
CA MET A 109 -3.99 -12.13 8.51
C MET A 109 -2.80 -11.20 8.81
N PRO A 110 -3.02 -10.04 9.44
CA PRO A 110 -1.95 -9.15 9.88
C PRO A 110 -1.11 -9.79 10.98
N ASP A 111 0.17 -9.41 11.04
CA ASP A 111 1.01 -9.71 12.19
C ASP A 111 0.69 -8.69 13.29
N MET A 112 -0.21 -9.06 14.21
CA MET A 112 -0.67 -8.18 15.30
C MET A 112 0.39 -7.92 16.39
N VAL A 113 1.58 -8.50 16.24
CA VAL A 113 2.69 -8.43 17.19
C VAL A 113 3.55 -7.19 16.90
N HIS A 114 3.00 -6.00 17.15
CA HIS A 114 3.75 -4.75 17.01
C HIS A 114 3.64 -3.91 18.27
N ALA A 115 4.64 -4.09 19.14
CA ALA A 115 4.96 -3.33 20.35
C ALA A 115 4.40 -3.87 21.68
N GLU A 116 5.15 -4.80 22.27
CA GLU A 116 5.62 -4.50 23.63
C GLU A 116 6.49 -3.23 23.59
N THR A 117 6.09 -2.25 24.40
CA THR A 117 6.89 -1.17 24.98
C THR A 117 7.12 0.13 24.18
N LEU A 118 6.91 1.24 24.91
CA LEU A 118 7.31 2.65 24.71
C LEU A 118 6.33 3.48 23.84
N ARG A 119 5.44 4.33 24.36
CA ARG A 119 5.60 5.29 25.46
C ARG A 119 4.25 5.51 26.20
N ARG A 120 4.27 5.24 27.50
CA ARG A 120 3.32 5.82 28.47
C ARG A 120 3.70 7.29 28.68
N GLY A 121 3.63 8.10 27.63
CA GLY A 121 4.03 9.50 27.62
C GLY A 121 2.92 10.33 27.00
N GLU A 122 2.24 11.10 27.83
CA GLU A 122 1.31 12.19 27.51
C GLU A 122 0.42 11.96 26.28
N MET A 123 -0.63 11.14 26.44
CA MET A 123 -1.75 11.17 25.50
C MET A 123 -2.40 12.55 25.53
N ARG A 124 -2.04 13.41 24.59
CA ARG A 124 -2.93 14.49 24.16
C ARG A 124 -4.20 13.83 23.62
N ARG A 125 -5.34 14.27 24.11
CA ARG A 125 -6.68 13.86 23.63
C ARG A 125 -6.88 14.36 22.21
N GLU A 126 -6.19 13.77 21.23
CA GLU A 126 -6.48 14.00 19.82
C GLU A 126 -7.76 13.23 19.45
N ARG A 127 -8.66 13.89 18.74
CA ARG A 127 -9.93 13.30 18.32
C ARG A 127 -9.69 12.50 17.04
N GLY A 128 -9.68 11.17 17.18
CA GLY A 128 -9.70 10.24 16.07
C GLY A 128 -8.31 9.85 15.56
N SER A 129 -8.25 8.67 14.95
CA SER A 129 -7.04 8.20 14.30
C SER A 129 -6.76 9.05 13.05
N SER A 130 -5.50 9.39 12.80
CA SER A 130 -5.09 10.21 11.66
C SER A 130 -3.82 9.67 11.00
N ALA A 131 -3.70 9.87 9.69
CA ALA A 131 -2.50 9.54 8.94
C ALA A 131 -2.13 10.70 8.03
N ARG A 132 -0.87 11.13 8.09
CA ARG A 132 -0.35 12.24 7.29
C ARG A 132 0.94 11.83 6.61
N ILE A 133 0.95 11.93 5.28
CA ILE A 133 2.17 11.73 4.50
C ILE A 133 3.12 12.91 4.76
N ILE A 134 4.32 12.62 5.28
CA ILE A 134 5.38 13.59 5.52
C ILE A 134 6.25 13.74 4.27
N LYS A 135 6.58 12.60 3.64
CA LYS A 135 7.43 12.54 2.46
C LYS A 135 6.87 11.54 1.47
N TYR A 136 6.80 11.95 0.21
CA TYR A 136 6.35 11.11 -0.88
C TYR A 136 7.40 11.11 -1.99
N ALA A 137 8.02 9.96 -2.24
CA ALA A 137 8.98 9.75 -3.32
C ALA A 137 8.74 8.37 -3.96
N ALA A 138 9.26 8.17 -5.17
CA ALA A 138 9.06 6.92 -5.92
C ALA A 138 9.55 5.67 -5.17
N GLU A 139 10.65 5.79 -4.42
CA GLU A 139 11.28 4.66 -3.72
C GLU A 139 10.88 4.58 -2.24
N LYS A 140 10.39 5.68 -1.67
CA LYS A 140 10.10 5.76 -0.24
C LYS A 140 8.94 6.70 0.06
N VAL A 141 7.98 6.22 0.84
CA VAL A 141 6.85 6.99 1.37
C VAL A 141 6.92 6.94 2.90
N THR A 142 6.89 8.12 3.53
CA THR A 142 6.93 8.25 4.99
C THR A 142 5.64 8.89 5.49
N ILE A 143 5.00 8.24 6.46
CA ILE A 143 3.69 8.60 7.00
C ILE A 143 3.81 8.71 8.52
N LYS A 144 3.34 9.82 9.08
CA LYS A 144 3.07 9.93 10.52
C LYS A 144 1.64 9.47 10.75
N ALA A 145 1.47 8.47 11.60
CA ALA A 145 0.16 7.93 11.97
C ALA A 145 -0.06 8.11 13.48
N THR A 146 -1.28 8.47 13.85
CA THR A 146 -1.75 8.47 15.24
C THR A 146 -2.96 7.57 15.31
N VAL A 147 -2.89 6.50 16.09
CA VAL A 147 -4.00 5.57 16.33
C VAL A 147 -4.55 5.81 17.71
N THR A 148 -5.81 6.22 17.77
CA THR A 148 -6.53 6.46 19.03
C THR A 148 -7.33 5.21 19.39
N PRO A 149 -7.43 4.82 20.68
CA PRO A 149 -8.25 3.67 21.06
C PRO A 149 -9.70 3.92 20.69
N GLN A 150 -10.34 2.90 20.14
CA GLN A 150 -11.76 2.94 19.81
C GLN A 150 -12.52 2.81 21.13
N GLN A 151 -13.32 3.83 21.50
CA GLN A 151 -14.30 3.66 22.57
C GLN A 151 -15.32 2.63 22.11
N SER A 152 -15.17 1.42 22.64
CA SER A 152 -15.97 0.26 22.32
C SER A 152 -17.36 0.38 22.94
N SER A 153 -18.29 1.08 22.29
CA SER A 153 -19.72 0.88 22.53
C SER A 153 -20.19 -0.55 22.20
N PHE A 154 -19.29 -1.38 21.67
CA PHE A 154 -19.47 -2.80 21.38
C PHE A 154 -18.91 -3.77 22.45
N LEU A 155 -18.10 -3.31 23.43
CA LEU A 155 -17.56 -4.18 24.49
C LEU A 155 -18.47 -4.30 25.73
N ASP A 156 -19.58 -3.54 25.81
CA ASP A 156 -20.54 -3.62 26.93
C ASP A 156 -21.57 -4.75 26.79
N LYS A 157 -21.52 -5.57 25.74
CA LYS A 157 -22.33 -6.80 25.65
C LYS A 157 -21.41 -7.99 25.46
N GLN A 158 -21.34 -8.80 26.52
CA GLN A 158 -20.68 -10.11 26.65
C GLN A 158 -19.27 -10.08 27.27
N THR A 159 -19.24 -9.82 28.57
CA THR A 159 -18.25 -10.43 29.48
C THR A 159 -18.86 -11.72 30.02
N GLU A 160 -18.20 -12.85 29.75
CA GLU A 160 -18.39 -14.25 30.19
C GLU A 160 -18.26 -15.13 28.93
N THR A 161 -17.06 -15.38 28.43
CA THR A 161 -16.31 -16.59 28.79
C THR A 161 -14.91 -16.44 28.18
N GLY A 162 -13.87 -16.72 28.96
CA GLY A 162 -12.49 -16.51 28.57
C GLY A 162 -12.03 -17.41 27.42
N ASP A 163 -11.85 -16.83 26.24
CA ASP A 163 -10.77 -17.15 25.32
C ASP A 163 -10.55 -15.94 24.39
N SER A 164 -9.38 -15.31 24.49
CA SER A 164 -9.09 -14.00 23.92
C SER A 164 -8.70 -14.11 22.44
N THR A 165 -9.66 -14.48 21.58
CA THR A 165 -9.57 -14.26 20.13
C THR A 165 -10.92 -13.78 19.62
N TYR A 166 -11.08 -12.47 19.47
CA TYR A 166 -12.29 -11.80 18.97
C TYR A 166 -12.55 -12.17 17.51
N VAL A 167 -13.38 -13.18 17.25
CA VAL A 167 -13.89 -13.50 15.90
C VAL A 167 -15.36 -13.06 15.81
N SER A 168 -15.60 -11.87 15.27
CA SER A 168 -16.93 -11.37 14.88
C SER A 168 -17.13 -11.62 13.36
N PRO A 169 -18.37 -11.54 12.83
CA PRO A 169 -18.92 -12.43 11.80
C PRO A 169 -17.90 -13.00 10.81
N ALA A 170 -17.63 -14.30 11.00
CA ALA A 170 -16.80 -15.27 10.28
C ALA A 170 -15.37 -14.89 9.83
N ASN A 171 -15.03 -13.63 9.56
CA ASN A 171 -13.72 -13.21 9.04
C ASN A 171 -13.40 -11.72 9.35
N THR A 172 -14.12 -11.07 10.26
CA THR A 172 -13.90 -9.64 10.56
C THR A 172 -13.11 -9.48 11.86
N ILE A 173 -12.02 -8.71 11.80
CA ILE A 173 -11.16 -8.36 12.93
C ILE A 173 -11.29 -6.86 13.24
N ALA A 174 -11.48 -6.55 14.52
CA ALA A 174 -11.60 -5.18 15.02
C ALA A 174 -10.77 -5.05 16.31
N PRO A 175 -9.45 -4.83 16.21
CA PRO A 175 -8.59 -4.76 17.38
C PRO A 175 -8.97 -3.57 18.28
N PRO A 176 -9.23 -3.76 19.59
CA PRO A 176 -9.67 -2.67 20.48
C PRO A 176 -8.62 -1.56 20.65
N PHE A 177 -7.34 -1.92 20.51
CA PHE A 177 -6.19 -1.03 20.68
C PHE A 177 -5.33 -0.97 19.41
N GLY A 178 -5.96 -0.87 18.24
CA GLY A 178 -5.24 -0.79 16.97
C GLY A 178 -6.10 -0.32 15.81
N GLY A 179 -5.48 -0.32 14.64
CA GLY A 179 -6.12 0.01 13.38
C GLY A 179 -5.24 -0.36 12.19
N PHE A 180 -5.79 -0.23 11.00
CA PHE A 180 -5.10 -0.55 9.75
C PHE A 180 -4.82 0.75 9.01
N LEU A 181 -3.55 1.10 8.86
CA LEU A 181 -3.14 2.18 7.98
C LEU A 181 -3.21 1.66 6.54
N VAL A 182 -4.07 2.28 5.74
CA VAL A 182 -4.20 2.02 4.31
C VAL A 182 -3.56 3.17 3.54
N LEU A 183 -2.78 2.82 2.53
CA LEU A 183 -2.17 3.73 1.58
C LEU A 183 -2.76 3.44 0.19
N SER A 184 -3.36 4.46 -0.43
CA SER A 184 -3.96 4.41 -1.77
C SER A 184 -2.93 4.30 -2.92
N ASP A 185 -1.86 3.54 -2.71
CA ASP A 185 -0.84 3.21 -3.70
C ASP A 185 -0.92 1.72 -4.06
N THR A 186 -0.67 1.40 -5.34
CA THR A 186 -0.80 0.03 -5.84
C THR A 186 0.14 -0.94 -5.13
N TYR A 187 -0.37 -2.03 -4.57
CA TYR A 187 0.39 -3.15 -4.03
C TYR A 187 1.25 -3.79 -5.13
N TYR A 188 2.55 -3.88 -4.89
CA TYR A 188 3.48 -4.50 -5.81
C TYR A 188 4.60 -5.24 -5.06
N PRO A 189 5.02 -6.43 -5.51
CA PRO A 189 6.14 -7.15 -4.90
C PRO A 189 7.43 -6.32 -4.87
N GLY A 190 8.15 -6.37 -3.76
CA GLY A 190 9.40 -5.62 -3.55
C GLY A 190 9.26 -4.39 -2.67
N TRP A 191 8.03 -3.94 -2.39
CA TRP A 191 7.79 -3.00 -1.31
C TRP A 191 7.92 -3.69 0.05
N GLN A 192 8.53 -2.98 1.00
CA GLN A 192 8.64 -3.36 2.41
C GLN A 192 8.04 -2.23 3.24
N VAL A 193 7.53 -2.57 4.43
CA VAL A 193 7.01 -1.59 5.38
C VAL A 193 7.74 -1.71 6.70
N PHE A 194 8.06 -0.56 7.28
CA PHE A 194 8.68 -0.44 8.58
C PHE A 194 7.80 0.44 9.47
N VAL A 195 7.49 -0.02 10.67
CA VAL A 195 6.80 0.75 11.70
C VAL A 195 7.79 1.00 12.82
N ASP A 196 8.06 2.27 13.10
CA ASP A 196 9.05 2.71 14.09
C ASP A 196 10.43 2.05 13.89
N GLY A 197 10.82 1.88 12.63
CA GLY A 197 12.08 1.26 12.21
C GLY A 197 12.11 -0.27 12.26
N LYS A 198 11.07 -0.94 12.77
CA LYS A 198 10.95 -2.40 12.74
C LYS A 198 10.25 -2.84 11.47
N LYS A 199 10.79 -3.86 10.79
CA LYS A 199 10.17 -4.42 9.59
C LYS A 199 8.86 -5.14 9.96
N CYS A 200 7.79 -4.78 9.28
CA CYS A 200 6.44 -5.34 9.50
C CYS A 200 5.94 -6.03 8.25
N ARG A 201 4.84 -6.77 8.39
CA ARG A 201 4.16 -7.38 7.25
C ARG A 201 3.43 -6.33 6.42
N LEU A 202 3.80 -6.23 5.14
CA LEU A 202 3.04 -5.48 4.15
C LEU A 202 1.81 -6.29 3.74
N LEU A 203 0.64 -5.68 3.85
CA LEU A 203 -0.63 -6.33 3.55
C LEU A 203 -1.19 -5.83 2.22
N CYS A 204 -1.82 -6.73 1.47
CA CYS A 204 -2.62 -6.39 0.30
C CYS A 204 -4.02 -6.00 0.78
N ALA A 205 -4.38 -4.73 0.62
CA ALA A 205 -5.65 -4.14 1.02
C ALA A 205 -6.55 -3.91 -0.20
N ASP A 206 -7.84 -4.18 -0.08
CA ASP A 206 -8.85 -3.89 -1.11
C ASP A 206 -8.41 -4.32 -2.52
N TYR A 207 -7.77 -5.48 -2.59
CA TYR A 207 -7.14 -6.12 -3.76
C TYR A 207 -5.94 -5.42 -4.40
N THR A 208 -5.89 -4.08 -4.38
CA THR A 208 -4.89 -3.29 -5.11
C THR A 208 -4.11 -2.34 -4.23
N LEU A 209 -4.54 -2.04 -3.01
CA LEU A 209 -3.90 -1.09 -2.10
C LEU A 209 -2.92 -1.75 -1.14
N ARG A 210 -2.16 -0.93 -0.42
CA ARG A 210 -1.21 -1.39 0.61
C ARG A 210 -1.76 -1.05 1.99
N ALA A 211 -1.56 -1.96 2.94
CA ALA A 211 -1.85 -1.68 4.33
C ALA A 211 -0.78 -2.23 5.29
N VAL A 212 -0.80 -1.71 6.51
CA VAL A 212 -0.07 -2.26 7.66
C VAL A 212 -0.92 -2.10 8.92
N TYR A 213 -0.84 -3.09 9.81
CA TYR A 213 -1.46 -2.99 11.12
C TYR A 213 -0.62 -2.09 12.04
N LEU A 214 -1.30 -1.21 12.79
CA LEU A 214 -0.71 -0.34 13.79
C LEU A 214 -1.41 -0.58 15.13
N THR A 215 -0.63 -0.62 16.20
CA THR A 215 -1.16 -0.57 17.55
C THR A 215 -1.58 0.86 17.91
N GLN A 216 -2.19 1.03 19.07
CA GLN A 216 -2.53 2.34 19.59
C GLN A 216 -1.25 3.15 19.87
N GLY A 217 -1.23 4.40 19.41
CA GLY A 217 -0.12 5.32 19.66
C GLY A 217 0.25 6.19 18.46
N GLU A 218 1.35 6.92 18.59
CA GLU A 218 2.01 7.59 17.47
C GLU A 218 3.02 6.65 16.83
N HIS A 219 2.98 6.55 15.51
CA HIS A 219 3.86 5.71 14.71
C HIS A 219 4.46 6.48 13.54
N LEU A 220 5.72 6.18 13.25
CA LEU A 220 6.34 6.55 11.98
C LEU A 220 6.34 5.32 11.07
N VAL A 221 5.58 5.39 9.98
CA VAL A 221 5.48 4.31 9.00
C VAL A 221 6.26 4.67 7.75
N GLU A 222 7.13 3.76 7.31
CA GLU A 222 7.95 3.93 6.12
C GLU A 222 7.71 2.77 5.16
N PHE A 223 7.23 3.08 3.96
CA PHE A 223 7.19 2.14 2.85
C PHE A 223 8.44 2.36 2.00
N GLU A 224 9.20 1.31 1.74
CA GLU A 224 10.43 1.37 0.96
C GLU A 224 10.43 0.32 -0.16
N TYR A 225 10.77 0.73 -1.37
CA TYR A 225 10.87 -0.16 -2.52
C TYR A 225 12.29 -0.73 -2.62
N SER A 226 12.42 -2.04 -2.43
CA SER A 226 13.71 -2.75 -2.52
C SER A 226 13.51 -4.06 -3.29
N PRO A 227 13.54 -4.03 -4.63
CA PRO A 227 13.31 -5.20 -5.45
C PRO A 227 14.50 -6.17 -5.39
N PHE A 228 14.20 -7.47 -5.34
CA PHE A 228 15.22 -8.52 -5.28
C PHE A 228 16.17 -8.50 -6.50
N SER A 229 15.64 -8.18 -7.69
CA SER A 229 16.39 -8.10 -8.94
C SER A 229 17.52 -7.07 -8.89
N PHE A 230 17.30 -5.92 -8.23
CA PHE A 230 18.33 -4.90 -8.09
C PHE A 230 19.49 -5.40 -7.23
N ARG A 231 19.20 -6.07 -6.11
CA ARG A 231 20.21 -6.65 -5.22
C ARG A 231 21.02 -7.74 -5.93
N LEU A 232 20.36 -8.58 -6.72
CA LEU A 232 21.02 -9.63 -7.50
C LEU A 232 21.87 -9.04 -8.63
N GLY A 233 21.33 -8.08 -9.37
CA GLY A 233 22.04 -7.37 -10.43
C GLY A 233 23.29 -6.66 -9.93
N SER A 234 23.20 -5.94 -8.80
CA SER A 234 24.37 -5.30 -8.19
C SER A 234 25.45 -6.31 -7.79
N ALA A 235 25.07 -7.47 -7.26
CA ALA A 235 26.02 -8.52 -6.90
C ALA A 235 26.72 -9.09 -8.14
N ILE A 236 25.97 -9.39 -9.21
CA ILE A 236 26.52 -9.87 -10.48
C ILE A 236 27.48 -8.84 -11.09
N SER A 237 27.11 -7.56 -11.12
CA SER A 237 27.98 -6.49 -11.63
C SER A 237 29.30 -6.39 -10.87
N ILE A 238 29.27 -6.52 -9.53
CA ILE A 238 30.49 -6.52 -8.71
C ILE A 238 31.36 -7.72 -9.04
N VAL A 239 30.78 -8.92 -9.18
CA VAL A 239 31.53 -10.13 -9.55
C VAL A 239 32.15 -10.00 -10.95
N CYS A 240 31.38 -9.52 -11.94
CA CYS A 240 31.91 -9.26 -13.28
C CYS A 240 33.06 -8.24 -13.25
N LEU A 241 32.93 -7.18 -12.47
CA LEU A 241 33.98 -6.17 -12.32
C LEU A 241 35.25 -6.78 -11.71
N ILE A 242 35.13 -7.61 -10.67
CA ILE A 242 36.26 -8.29 -10.04
C ILE A 242 36.96 -9.24 -11.03
N ILE A 243 36.18 -10.00 -11.82
CA ILE A 243 36.73 -10.91 -12.84
C ILE A 243 37.46 -10.11 -13.91
N MET A 244 36.86 -9.02 -14.40
CA MET A 244 37.46 -8.16 -15.42
C MET A 244 38.77 -7.55 -14.95
N VAL A 245 38.81 -7.01 -13.72
CA VAL A 245 40.02 -6.44 -13.11
C VAL A 245 41.08 -7.52 -12.88
N SER A 246 40.69 -8.71 -12.41
CA SER A 246 41.61 -9.84 -12.20
C SER A 246 42.25 -10.30 -13.51
N LEU A 247 41.46 -10.46 -14.58
CA LEU A 247 41.96 -10.86 -15.90
C LEU A 247 42.87 -9.79 -16.50
N PHE A 248 42.50 -8.51 -16.37
CA PHE A 248 43.33 -7.40 -16.81
C PHE A 248 44.68 -7.37 -16.07
N PHE A 249 44.66 -7.56 -14.75
CA PHE A 249 45.86 -7.62 -13.93
C PHE A 249 46.76 -8.81 -14.31
N LEU A 250 46.19 -10.00 -14.50
CA LEU A 250 46.93 -11.18 -14.95
C LEU A 250 47.53 -10.99 -16.36
N TYR A 251 46.78 -10.37 -17.27
CA TYR A 251 47.27 -10.02 -18.60
C TYR A 251 48.45 -9.05 -18.51
N PHE A 252 48.31 -7.99 -17.71
CA PHE A 252 49.37 -7.00 -17.49
C PHE A 252 50.64 -7.64 -16.90
N LEU A 253 50.50 -8.52 -15.89
CA LEU A 253 51.62 -9.27 -15.33
C LEU A 253 52.33 -10.12 -16.39
N ARG A 254 51.58 -10.84 -17.24
CA ARG A 254 52.17 -11.64 -18.33
C ARG A 254 52.93 -10.78 -19.34
N VAL A 255 52.36 -9.66 -19.77
CA VAL A 255 53.02 -8.75 -20.72
C VAL A 255 54.30 -8.17 -20.11
N SER A 256 54.25 -7.76 -18.84
CA SER A 256 55.42 -7.23 -18.13
C SER A 256 56.55 -8.26 -17.96
N ALA A 257 56.22 -9.54 -17.81
CA ALA A 257 57.20 -10.62 -17.74
C ALA A 257 57.83 -10.92 -19.12
N SER A 258 57.05 -10.86 -20.20
CA SER A 258 57.53 -11.09 -21.57
C SER A 258 58.51 -10.02 -22.08
N LEU A 259 58.42 -8.78 -21.60
CA LEU A 259 59.33 -7.70 -21.97
C LEU A 259 60.68 -7.75 -21.23
N ARG A 260 60.91 -8.76 -20.37
CA ARG A 260 62.09 -8.88 -19.51
C ARG A 260 63.11 -9.91 -19.98
N GLU A 261 62.92 -10.54 -21.14
CA GLU A 261 63.94 -11.43 -21.71
C GLU A 261 65.14 -10.61 -22.21
N PRO A 262 66.37 -10.83 -21.67
CA PRO A 262 67.55 -10.11 -22.10
C PRO A 262 67.99 -10.58 -23.49
N CYS A 263 68.25 -9.62 -24.37
CA CYS A 263 68.91 -9.85 -25.65
C CYS A 263 70.26 -10.53 -25.39
N HIS A 264 70.37 -11.81 -25.74
CA HIS A 264 71.65 -12.52 -25.71
C HIS A 264 72.42 -12.12 -26.96
N ASP A 265 73.42 -11.25 -26.80
CA ASP A 265 74.45 -10.99 -27.80
C ASP A 265 75.13 -12.31 -28.17
N HIS A 266 75.10 -12.67 -29.45
CA HIS A 266 76.17 -13.40 -30.16
C HIS A 266 76.04 -13.20 -31.67
#